data_AF-A0A1M4S0T6-F1
#
_entry.id   AF-A0A1M4S0T6-F1
#
_cell.length_a   1.000
_cell.length_b   1.000
_cell.length_c   1.000
_cell.angle_alpha   90.00
_cell.angle_beta   90.00
_cell.angle_gamma   90.00
#
_symmetry.space_group_name_H-M   'P 1'
#
loop_
_entity.id
_entity.type
_entity.pdbx_description
1 polymer ?
#
loop_
_entity_poly.entity_id
_entity_poly.type
_entity_poly.pdbx_seq_one_letter_code
_entity_poly.pdbx_strand_id
1 'polypeptide(L)'
;MRAFHPEAEGWASALEPWEREYLAGLFKQIADLLGADAPAAAEHPAPRPGESSRDGNVLAALDFEPEPADAGAPSSVPASLAPLLDVLLPDASEDPDVAVEVAALTRSQLRDDKRSRMEDVVHELLAPTGPGGAVLVHAGQEGRWLGALNDARLVLAERLDIDSADAAEQVHALAWEETPAGEGERQRWNRAMALSYDMLSWWQESLVAVLLNDDGAA
;
A
#
# COMPACT_ATOMS: atom_id res chain seq x y z
N MET A 1 -13.30 -13.88 -7.57
CA MET A 1 -13.77 -13.40 -6.26
C MET A 1 -15.29 -13.36 -6.23
N ARG A 2 -15.91 -13.54 -5.06
CA ARG A 2 -17.37 -13.38 -4.87
C ARG A 2 -17.67 -12.15 -4.02
N ALA A 3 -18.88 -11.59 -4.18
CA ALA A 3 -19.31 -10.45 -3.38
C ALA A 3 -19.39 -10.82 -1.90
N PHE A 4 -19.17 -9.84 -1.03
CA PHE A 4 -19.38 -10.04 0.40
C PHE A 4 -20.86 -10.36 0.71
N HIS A 5 -21.06 -11.24 1.68
CA HIS A 5 -22.37 -11.59 2.23
C HIS A 5 -22.29 -11.64 3.75
N PRO A 6 -23.41 -11.37 4.45
CA PRO A 6 -23.43 -11.41 5.91
C PRO A 6 -23.23 -12.84 6.41
N GLU A 7 -22.47 -12.95 7.50
CA GLU A 7 -22.19 -14.17 8.25
C GLU A 7 -22.30 -13.87 9.75
N ALA A 8 -22.35 -14.91 10.60
CA ALA A 8 -22.61 -14.74 12.03
C ALA A 8 -21.61 -13.83 12.77
N GLU A 9 -20.35 -13.77 12.29
CA GLU A 9 -19.26 -13.01 12.92
C GLU A 9 -18.85 -11.76 12.13
N GLY A 10 -19.55 -11.43 11.03
CA GLY A 10 -19.22 -10.31 10.15
C GLY A 10 -19.64 -10.55 8.70
N TRP A 11 -18.72 -10.34 7.75
CA TRP A 11 -19.01 -10.47 6.31
C TRP A 11 -17.96 -11.33 5.60
N ALA A 12 -18.40 -12.34 4.85
CA ALA A 12 -17.51 -13.27 4.18
C ALA A 12 -17.48 -13.07 2.66
N SER A 13 -16.32 -13.30 2.05
CA SER A 13 -16.14 -13.34 0.60
C SER A 13 -15.28 -14.54 0.21
N ALA A 14 -15.78 -15.32 -0.75
CA ALA A 14 -15.03 -16.46 -1.28
C ALA A 14 -14.10 -16.01 -2.41
N LEU A 15 -12.82 -16.36 -2.29
CA LEU A 15 -11.77 -16.10 -3.29
C LEU A 15 -11.11 -17.42 -3.67
N GLU A 16 -10.71 -17.54 -4.93
CA GLU A 16 -9.89 -18.66 -5.38
C GLU A 16 -8.51 -18.60 -4.70
N PRO A 17 -7.81 -19.74 -4.50
CA PRO A 17 -6.51 -19.75 -3.82
C PRO A 17 -5.48 -18.80 -4.44
N TRP A 18 -5.42 -18.76 -5.78
CA TRP A 18 -4.50 -17.88 -6.49
C TRP A 18 -4.88 -16.39 -6.34
N GLU A 19 -6.17 -16.06 -6.23
CA GLU A 19 -6.63 -14.69 -5.98
C GLU A 19 -6.17 -14.21 -4.60
N ARG A 20 -6.27 -15.10 -3.59
CA ARG A 20 -5.80 -14.82 -2.24
C ARG A 20 -4.29 -14.62 -2.18
N GLU A 21 -3.52 -15.52 -2.79
CA GLU A 21 -2.06 -15.42 -2.84
C GLU A 21 -1.60 -14.15 -3.57
N TYR A 22 -2.24 -13.83 -4.70
CA TYR A 22 -1.95 -12.64 -5.47
C TYR A 22 -2.23 -11.36 -4.67
N LEU A 23 -3.44 -11.24 -4.10
CA LEU A 23 -3.79 -10.07 -3.29
C LEU A 23 -2.91 -9.96 -2.05
N ALA A 24 -2.64 -11.06 -1.35
CA ALA A 24 -1.74 -11.07 -0.19
C ALA A 24 -0.35 -10.56 -0.58
N GLY A 25 0.17 -10.97 -1.75
CA GLY A 25 1.43 -10.47 -2.29
C GLY A 25 1.40 -8.96 -2.57
N LEU A 26 0.29 -8.43 -3.09
CA LEU A 26 0.11 -7.00 -3.33
C LEU A 26 0.09 -6.20 -2.01
N PHE A 27 -0.77 -6.59 -1.06
CA PHE A 27 -0.86 -5.93 0.24
C PHE A 27 0.45 -6.01 1.03
N LYS A 28 1.16 -7.15 0.96
CA LYS A 28 2.48 -7.32 1.57
C LYS A 28 3.50 -6.35 0.99
N GLN A 29 3.55 -6.18 -0.34
CA GLN A 29 4.47 -5.21 -0.96
C GLN A 29 4.20 -3.77 -0.48
N ILE A 30 2.93 -3.42 -0.25
CA ILE A 30 2.56 -2.10 0.27
C ILE A 30 2.91 -1.97 1.76
N ALA A 31 2.71 -3.03 2.55
CA ALA A 31 3.15 -3.07 3.95
C ALA A 31 4.68 -2.92 4.07
N ASP A 32 5.43 -3.66 3.24
CA ASP A 32 6.89 -3.58 3.15
C ASP A 32 7.33 -2.17 2.73
N LEU A 33 6.66 -1.53 1.76
CA LEU A 33 6.90 -0.13 1.39
C LEU A 33 6.66 0.82 2.57
N LEU A 34 5.57 0.60 3.31
CA LEU A 34 5.18 1.40 4.48
C LEU A 34 6.13 1.24 5.66
N GLY A 35 7.13 0.37 5.64
CA GLY A 35 8.37 0.88 6.18
C GLY A 35 9.62 0.07 6.02
N ALA A 36 10.07 0.11 4.78
CA ALA A 36 11.32 0.78 4.51
C ALA A 36 11.41 2.13 5.27
N ASP A 37 12.44 2.29 6.10
CA ASP A 37 12.65 3.50 6.89
C ASP A 37 12.56 4.76 6.00
N ALA A 38 11.59 5.64 6.28
CA ALA A 38 11.79 7.04 5.92
C ALA A 38 13.01 7.51 6.73
N PRO A 39 13.91 8.34 6.18
CA PRO A 39 15.11 8.74 6.88
C PRO A 39 14.69 9.28 8.24
N ALA A 40 15.00 8.53 9.31
CA ALA A 40 15.10 9.11 10.64
C ALA A 40 15.99 10.31 10.42
N ALA A 41 15.47 11.51 10.72
CA ALA A 41 16.16 12.78 10.52
C ALA A 41 17.64 12.55 10.85
N ALA A 42 18.48 12.52 9.81
CA ALA A 42 19.81 11.97 9.93
C ALA A 42 20.52 12.76 11.04
N GLU A 43 20.68 12.17 12.22
CA GLU A 43 21.65 12.65 13.19
C GLU A 43 22.99 12.46 12.51
N HIS A 44 23.39 13.48 11.76
CA HIS A 44 24.71 13.54 11.18
C HIS A 44 25.67 13.42 12.36
N PRO A 45 26.48 12.35 12.44
CA PRO A 45 27.44 12.23 13.51
C PRO A 45 28.28 13.50 13.49
N ALA A 46 28.29 14.21 14.62
CA ALA A 46 28.92 15.52 14.71
C ALA A 46 30.37 15.43 14.18
N PRO A 47 30.80 16.39 13.35
CA PRO A 47 32.13 16.36 12.76
C PRO A 47 33.19 16.28 13.86
N ARG A 48 34.18 15.39 13.66
CA ARG A 48 35.31 15.30 14.59
C ARG A 48 36.05 16.64 14.61
N PRO A 49 36.65 17.06 15.73
CA PRO A 49 37.32 18.36 15.82
C PRO A 49 38.41 18.48 14.76
N GLY A 50 38.22 19.40 13.80
CA GLY A 50 39.17 19.68 12.71
C GLY A 50 38.74 19.20 11.32
N GLU A 51 37.63 18.49 11.18
CA GLU A 51 37.12 18.03 9.88
C GLU A 51 36.19 19.08 9.26
N SER A 52 36.46 19.48 8.01
CA SER A 52 35.55 20.36 7.28
C SER A 52 34.34 19.55 6.78
N SER A 53 33.13 20.12 6.82
CA SER A 53 31.90 19.44 6.37
C SER A 53 31.97 18.97 4.90
N ARG A 54 32.89 19.55 4.13
CA ARG A 54 33.14 19.18 2.73
C ARG A 54 34.01 17.93 2.62
N ASP A 55 34.97 17.73 3.51
CA ASP A 55 35.87 16.58 3.49
C ASP A 55 35.15 15.30 3.95
N GLY A 56 34.28 15.40 4.95
CA GLY A 56 33.46 14.26 5.40
C GLY A 56 32.53 13.71 4.30
N ASN A 57 31.96 14.60 3.49
CA ASN A 57 31.12 14.22 2.34
C ASN A 57 31.92 13.58 1.20
N VAL A 58 33.18 13.98 1.01
CA VAL A 58 34.07 13.43 -0.04
C VAL A 58 34.54 12.03 0.36
N LEU A 59 34.84 11.79 1.64
CA LEU A 59 35.23 10.47 2.15
C LEU A 59 34.06 9.48 2.12
N ALA A 60 32.84 9.92 2.44
CA ALA A 60 31.63 9.11 2.33
C ALA A 60 31.29 8.71 0.88
N ALA A 61 31.69 9.50 -0.11
CA ALA A 61 31.48 9.20 -1.52
C ALA A 61 32.51 8.22 -2.12
N LEU A 62 33.60 7.93 -1.40
CA LEU A 62 34.71 7.09 -1.89
C LEU A 62 34.73 5.68 -1.31
N ASP A 63 33.84 5.35 -0.36
CA ASP A 63 33.75 4.02 0.22
C ASP A 63 32.83 3.13 -0.62
N PHE A 64 33.41 2.56 -1.68
CA PHE A 64 32.80 1.52 -2.51
C PHE A 64 33.61 0.23 -2.36
N GLU A 65 33.20 -0.63 -1.43
CA GLU A 65 33.50 -2.07 -1.49
C GLU A 65 32.19 -2.87 -1.40
N PRO A 66 31.97 -3.86 -2.29
CA PRO A 66 30.82 -4.74 -2.24
C PRO A 66 31.16 -5.99 -1.43
N GLU A 67 30.39 -6.33 -0.38
CA GLU A 67 30.35 -7.67 0.22
C GLU A 67 29.01 -7.85 1.00
N PRO A 68 28.62 -9.09 1.35
CA PRO A 68 27.27 -9.61 1.21
C PRO A 68 26.36 -9.35 2.41
N ALA A 69 25.07 -9.63 2.20
CA ALA A 69 23.97 -9.46 3.14
C ALA A 69 24.30 -9.91 4.59
N ASP A 70 24.37 -8.95 5.51
CA ASP A 70 23.78 -9.04 6.85
C ASP A 70 23.58 -7.65 7.49
N ALA A 71 22.55 -7.56 8.33
CA ALA A 71 22.02 -6.47 9.15
C ALA A 71 22.73 -5.10 9.23
N GLY A 72 21.96 -4.03 8.93
CA GLY A 72 22.03 -2.78 9.72
C GLY A 72 22.45 -1.48 9.03
N ALA A 73 22.09 -1.22 7.78
CA ALA A 73 22.16 0.13 7.19
C ALA A 73 20.74 0.68 6.93
N PRO A 74 20.43 1.95 7.26
CA PRO A 74 19.09 2.51 7.04
C PRO A 74 18.82 2.57 5.55
N SER A 75 17.85 1.77 5.10
CA SER A 75 17.45 1.70 3.70
C SER A 75 16.70 2.99 3.37
N SER A 76 17.36 3.93 2.68
CA SER A 76 16.68 5.08 2.12
C SER A 76 15.65 4.61 1.09
N VAL A 77 14.41 5.09 1.19
CA VAL A 77 13.37 4.79 0.20
C VAL A 77 13.86 5.26 -1.18
N PRO A 78 13.93 4.37 -2.19
CA PRO A 78 14.31 4.75 -3.54
C PRO A 78 13.44 5.91 -4.05
N ALA A 79 14.02 6.88 -4.76
CA ALA A 79 13.29 8.03 -5.31
C ALA A 79 12.08 7.64 -6.19
N SER A 80 12.11 6.43 -6.78
CA SER A 80 11.00 5.87 -7.57
C SER A 80 9.79 5.41 -6.75
N LEU A 81 9.87 5.39 -5.41
CA LEU A 81 8.81 5.00 -4.49
C LEU A 81 8.28 6.17 -3.66
N ALA A 82 8.94 7.34 -3.70
CA ALA A 82 8.53 8.53 -2.94
C ALA A 82 7.09 9.00 -3.26
N PRO A 83 6.63 9.06 -4.53
CA PRO A 83 5.26 9.47 -4.83
C PRO A 83 4.20 8.56 -4.19
N LEU A 84 4.49 7.27 -4.06
CA LEU A 84 3.58 6.32 -3.42
C LEU A 84 3.43 6.59 -1.92
N LEU A 85 4.53 6.98 -1.27
CA LEU A 85 4.50 7.33 0.15
C LEU A 85 3.79 8.65 0.40
N ASP A 86 3.91 9.63 -0.51
CA ASP A 86 3.21 10.90 -0.39
C ASP A 86 1.69 10.71 -0.54
N VAL A 87 1.26 9.84 -1.46
CA VAL A 87 -0.16 9.46 -1.61
C VAL A 87 -0.68 8.69 -0.38
N LEU A 88 0.11 7.76 0.16
CA LEU A 88 -0.30 6.96 1.32
C LEU A 88 -0.24 7.74 2.65
N LEU A 89 0.70 8.68 2.77
CA LEU A 89 0.99 9.44 3.98
C LEU A 89 1.00 10.94 3.63
N PRO A 90 -0.17 11.52 3.29
CA PRO A 90 -0.27 12.94 2.99
C PRO A 90 0.12 13.77 4.22
N ASP A 91 0.55 15.00 3.99
CA ASP A 91 0.94 15.88 5.08
C ASP A 91 -0.24 16.15 6.03
N ALA A 92 0.05 16.16 7.33
CA ALA A 92 -0.96 16.28 8.38
C ALA A 92 -1.66 17.65 8.39
N SER A 93 -1.12 18.65 7.69
CA SER A 93 -1.70 19.98 7.54
C SER A 93 -1.19 20.66 6.27
N GLU A 94 -2.06 21.42 5.60
CA GLU A 94 -1.70 22.34 4.51
C GLU A 94 -1.00 23.62 5.03
N ASP A 95 -1.02 23.84 6.35
CA ASP A 95 -0.36 24.96 7.02
C ASP A 95 1.08 24.55 7.45
N PRO A 96 2.13 25.12 6.83
CA PRO A 96 3.51 24.75 7.09
C PRO A 96 3.97 25.04 8.53
N ASP A 97 3.31 25.96 9.25
CA ASP A 97 3.68 26.34 10.62
C ASP A 97 3.13 25.35 11.67
N VAL A 98 2.07 24.59 11.35
CA VAL A 98 1.48 23.55 12.23
C VAL A 98 2.17 22.19 12.03
N ALA A 99 2.83 22.00 10.88
CA ALA A 99 3.36 20.71 10.44
C ALA A 99 4.63 20.22 11.19
N VAL A 100 5.43 21.10 11.80
CA VAL A 100 6.83 20.75 12.09
C VAL A 100 7.04 19.75 13.24
N GLU A 101 6.19 19.74 14.27
CA GLU A 101 6.41 18.88 15.46
C GLU A 101 5.27 17.88 15.72
N VAL A 102 4.02 18.26 15.46
CA VAL A 102 2.86 17.35 15.55
C VAL A 102 2.82 16.40 14.35
N ALA A 103 3.22 16.83 13.15
CA ALA A 103 3.12 15.96 11.98
C ALA A 103 4.14 14.81 11.97
N ALA A 104 5.31 14.94 12.61
CA ALA A 104 6.29 13.86 12.64
C ALA A 104 5.79 12.66 13.46
N LEU A 105 5.22 12.91 14.65
CA LEU A 105 4.64 11.87 15.51
C LEU A 105 3.36 11.28 14.90
N THR A 106 2.48 12.12 14.35
CA THR A 106 1.23 11.67 13.70
C THR A 106 1.50 10.90 12.41
N ARG A 107 2.54 11.23 11.64
CA ARG A 107 2.88 10.53 10.39
C ARG A 107 3.50 9.16 10.65
N SER A 108 4.32 9.02 11.70
CA SER A 108 4.83 7.71 12.13
C SER A 108 3.69 6.81 12.61
N GLN A 109 2.81 7.33 13.47
CA GLN A 109 1.67 6.58 13.96
C GLN A 109 0.72 6.17 12.83
N LEU A 110 0.40 7.09 11.91
CA LEU A 110 -0.43 6.80 10.73
C LEU A 110 0.20 5.72 9.84
N ARG A 111 1.52 5.78 9.66
CA ARG A 111 2.26 4.76 8.90
C ARG A 111 2.16 3.39 9.55
N ASP A 112 2.37 3.31 10.87
CA ASP A 112 2.29 2.06 11.62
C ASP A 112 0.85 1.50 11.57
N ASP A 113 -0.16 2.36 11.72
CA ASP A 113 -1.57 1.99 11.61
C ASP A 113 -1.94 1.50 10.20
N LYS A 114 -1.41 2.14 9.15
CA LYS A 114 -1.59 1.68 7.76
C LYS A 114 -0.91 0.34 7.53
N ARG A 115 0.35 0.17 7.97
CA ARG A 115 1.06 -1.11 7.83
C ARG A 115 0.32 -2.23 8.56
N SER A 116 -0.04 -2.02 9.82
CA SER A 116 -0.75 -3.01 10.63
C SER A 116 -2.06 -3.45 9.96
N ARG A 117 -2.82 -2.53 9.37
CA ARG A 117 -4.03 -2.89 8.62
C ARG A 117 -3.74 -3.75 7.39
N MET A 118 -2.67 -3.44 6.65
CA MET A 118 -2.25 -4.26 5.50
C MET A 118 -1.84 -5.66 5.95
N GLU A 119 -1.08 -5.77 7.04
CA GLU A 119 -0.64 -7.05 7.61
C GLU A 119 -1.83 -7.91 8.05
N ASP A 120 -2.84 -7.32 8.69
CA ASP A 120 -4.07 -8.04 9.06
C ASP A 120 -4.78 -8.61 7.83
N VAL A 121 -4.91 -7.82 6.75
CA VAL A 121 -5.51 -8.26 5.49
C VAL A 121 -4.69 -9.38 4.85
N VAL A 122 -3.35 -9.28 4.87
CA VAL A 122 -2.45 -10.34 4.38
C VAL A 122 -2.65 -11.63 5.16
N HIS A 123 -2.71 -11.55 6.50
CA HIS A 123 -2.91 -12.71 7.35
C HIS A 123 -4.24 -13.42 7.05
N GLU A 124 -5.33 -12.67 6.94
CA GLU A 124 -6.63 -13.24 6.61
C GLU A 124 -6.66 -13.82 5.19
N LEU A 125 -6.05 -13.17 4.20
CA LEU A 125 -5.98 -13.70 2.84
C LEU A 125 -5.22 -15.02 2.77
N LEU A 126 -4.09 -15.14 3.50
CA LEU A 126 -3.27 -16.35 3.49
C LEU A 126 -3.92 -17.49 4.29
N ALA A 127 -4.58 -17.18 5.41
CA ALA A 127 -5.24 -18.15 6.28
C ALA A 127 -6.68 -17.70 6.63
N PRO A 128 -7.64 -17.87 5.70
CA PRO A 128 -8.99 -17.35 5.87
C PRO A 128 -9.72 -18.01 7.04
N THR A 129 -10.36 -17.18 7.84
CA THR A 129 -11.04 -17.57 9.08
C THR A 129 -12.53 -17.82 8.86
N GLY A 130 -13.07 -17.45 7.70
CA GLY A 130 -14.48 -17.59 7.37
C GLY A 130 -14.94 -19.00 6.99
N PRO A 131 -16.27 -19.21 6.95
CA PRO A 131 -16.86 -20.49 6.58
C PRO A 131 -16.37 -20.98 5.22
N GLY A 132 -16.06 -22.28 5.13
CA GLY A 132 -15.59 -22.88 3.88
C GLY A 132 -14.24 -22.34 3.37
N GLY A 133 -13.45 -21.67 4.22
CA GLY A 133 -12.19 -21.03 3.83
C GLY A 133 -12.38 -19.70 3.09
N ALA A 134 -13.52 -19.04 3.29
CA ALA A 134 -13.76 -17.69 2.81
C ALA A 134 -12.99 -16.66 3.65
N VAL A 135 -12.62 -15.54 3.03
CA VAL A 135 -12.08 -14.37 3.72
C VAL A 135 -13.19 -13.75 4.56
N LEU A 136 -12.94 -13.53 5.85
CA LEU A 136 -13.89 -12.98 6.79
C LEU A 136 -13.45 -11.59 7.26
N VAL A 137 -14.34 -10.62 7.10
CA VAL A 137 -14.25 -9.30 7.74
C VAL A 137 -15.07 -9.36 9.01
N HIS A 138 -14.42 -9.44 10.16
CA HIS A 138 -15.13 -9.45 11.44
C HIS A 138 -15.85 -8.12 11.71
N ALA A 139 -17.01 -8.20 12.37
CA ALA A 139 -17.72 -7.01 12.85
C ALA A 139 -16.82 -6.13 13.74
N GLY A 140 -16.80 -4.81 13.48
CA GLY A 140 -15.90 -3.85 14.11
C GLY A 140 -14.55 -3.69 13.41
N GLN A 141 -14.26 -4.48 12.37
CA GLN A 141 -13.04 -4.39 11.55
C GLN A 141 -13.29 -3.79 10.17
N GLU A 142 -14.53 -3.47 9.82
CA GLU A 142 -14.93 -2.95 8.50
C GLU A 142 -14.13 -1.70 8.10
N GLY A 143 -13.91 -0.76 9.02
CA GLY A 143 -13.12 0.44 8.75
C GLY A 143 -11.64 0.15 8.49
N ARG A 144 -11.08 -0.88 9.13
CA ARG A 144 -9.69 -1.31 8.89
C ARG A 144 -9.55 -1.94 7.50
N TRP A 145 -10.49 -2.79 7.12
CA TRP A 145 -10.56 -3.41 5.79
C TRP A 145 -10.77 -2.41 4.66
N LEU A 146 -11.77 -1.53 4.79
CA LEU A 146 -12.03 -0.47 3.80
C LEU A 146 -10.81 0.46 3.67
N GLY A 147 -10.14 0.79 4.78
CA GLY A 147 -8.92 1.58 4.77
C GLY A 147 -7.78 0.91 4.01
N ALA A 148 -7.52 -0.39 4.24
CA ALA A 148 -6.49 -1.14 3.54
C ALA A 148 -6.78 -1.26 2.03
N LEU A 149 -8.03 -1.58 1.67
CA LEU A 149 -8.48 -1.65 0.27
C LEU A 149 -8.29 -0.31 -0.44
N ASN A 150 -8.69 0.79 0.21
CA ASN A 150 -8.52 2.14 -0.32
C ASN A 150 -7.04 2.49 -0.52
N ASP A 151 -6.20 2.25 0.48
CA ASP A 151 -4.77 2.53 0.41
C ASP A 151 -4.09 1.73 -0.72
N ALA A 152 -4.48 0.47 -0.93
CA ALA A 152 -3.99 -0.31 -2.07
C ALA A 152 -4.45 0.26 -3.42
N ARG A 153 -5.70 0.69 -3.52
CA ARG A 153 -6.22 1.37 -4.72
C ARG A 153 -5.51 2.68 -5.00
N LEU A 154 -5.17 3.46 -3.97
CA LEU A 154 -4.41 4.71 -4.11
C LEU A 154 -3.01 4.46 -4.67
N VAL A 155 -2.29 3.44 -4.20
CA VAL A 155 -0.97 3.07 -4.74
C VAL A 155 -1.06 2.66 -6.21
N LEU A 156 -2.09 1.88 -6.57
CA LEU A 156 -2.31 1.47 -7.95
C LEU A 156 -2.70 2.67 -8.84
N ALA A 157 -3.55 3.57 -8.34
CA ALA A 157 -3.94 4.79 -9.03
C ALA A 157 -2.74 5.68 -9.36
N GLU A 158 -1.85 5.91 -8.38
CA GLU A 158 -0.62 6.68 -8.59
C GLU A 158 0.29 6.03 -9.64
N ARG A 159 0.41 4.70 -9.63
CA ARG A 159 1.22 3.96 -10.61
C ARG A 159 0.63 3.96 -12.02
N LEU A 160 -0.70 4.07 -12.11
CA LEU A 160 -1.47 4.10 -13.36
C LEU A 160 -1.74 5.52 -13.85
N ASP A 161 -1.27 6.55 -13.13
CA ASP A 161 -1.51 7.96 -13.43
C ASP A 161 -3.01 8.30 -13.49
N ILE A 162 -3.78 7.78 -12.53
CA ILE A 162 -5.23 8.05 -12.41
C ILE A 162 -5.45 9.31 -11.57
N ASP A 163 -5.65 10.44 -12.24
CA ASP A 163 -5.90 11.75 -11.63
C ASP A 163 -7.35 12.25 -11.79
N SER A 164 -8.18 11.50 -12.54
CA SER A 164 -9.51 11.91 -12.97
C SER A 164 -10.44 10.73 -13.20
N ALA A 165 -11.75 11.00 -13.23
CA ALA A 165 -12.76 9.99 -13.53
C ALA A 165 -12.58 9.39 -14.93
N ASP A 166 -12.23 10.21 -15.92
CA ASP A 166 -11.96 9.77 -17.29
C ASP A 166 -10.72 8.85 -17.36
N ALA A 167 -9.69 9.12 -16.55
CA ALA A 167 -8.52 8.23 -16.45
C ALA A 167 -8.89 6.88 -15.79
N ALA A 168 -9.74 6.91 -14.76
CA ALA A 168 -10.24 5.69 -14.11
C ALA A 168 -11.07 4.83 -15.08
N GLU A 169 -11.92 5.44 -15.91
CA GLU A 169 -12.71 4.74 -16.92
C GLU A 169 -11.82 4.14 -18.03
N GLN A 170 -10.76 4.84 -18.44
CA GLN A 170 -9.76 4.30 -19.36
C GLN A 170 -9.02 3.10 -18.77
N VAL A 171 -8.63 3.15 -17.49
CA VAL A 171 -8.01 2.03 -16.79
C VAL A 171 -8.96 0.84 -16.69
N HIS A 172 -10.24 1.07 -16.40
CA HIS A 172 -11.26 0.03 -16.43
C HIS A 172 -11.33 -0.60 -17.82
N ALA A 173 -11.42 0.19 -18.89
CA ALA A 173 -11.41 -0.34 -20.26
C ALA A 173 -10.16 -1.18 -20.57
N LEU A 174 -8.96 -0.69 -20.20
CA LEU A 174 -7.69 -1.39 -20.42
C LEU A 174 -7.63 -2.76 -19.74
N ALA A 175 -8.27 -2.92 -18.58
CA ALA A 175 -8.34 -4.18 -17.86
C ALA A 175 -9.12 -5.26 -18.64
N TRP A 176 -10.12 -4.84 -19.44
CA TRP A 176 -11.02 -5.72 -20.18
C TRP A 176 -10.75 -5.79 -21.69
N GLU A 177 -9.82 -4.97 -22.21
CA GLU A 177 -9.38 -5.01 -23.61
C GLU A 177 -8.68 -6.33 -23.98
N GLU A 178 -8.90 -6.79 -25.22
CA GLU A 178 -8.20 -7.95 -25.76
C GLU A 178 -6.69 -7.72 -25.81
N THR A 179 -5.93 -8.66 -25.25
CA THR A 179 -4.46 -8.61 -25.25
C THR A 179 -3.92 -8.58 -26.69
N PRO A 180 -3.25 -7.49 -27.11
CA PRO A 180 -2.71 -7.39 -28.46
C PRO A 180 -1.62 -8.44 -28.71
N ALA A 181 -1.62 -9.05 -29.89
CA ALA A 181 -0.53 -9.92 -30.31
C ALA A 181 0.77 -9.09 -30.43
N GLY A 182 1.80 -9.46 -29.65
CA GLY A 182 3.09 -8.75 -29.63
C GLY A 182 3.19 -7.62 -28.60
N GLU A 183 2.32 -7.62 -27.58
CA GLU A 183 2.39 -6.66 -26.48
C GLU A 183 3.79 -6.59 -25.84
N GLY A 184 4.27 -5.39 -25.55
CA GLY A 184 5.51 -5.16 -24.82
C GLY A 184 5.36 -5.45 -23.32
N GLU A 185 6.48 -5.65 -22.63
CA GLU A 185 6.49 -5.96 -21.19
C GLU A 185 5.83 -4.86 -20.34
N ARG A 186 6.04 -3.60 -20.68
CA ARG A 186 5.43 -2.45 -20.01
C ARG A 186 3.91 -2.43 -20.13
N GLN A 187 3.37 -2.74 -21.32
CA GLN A 187 1.93 -2.77 -21.52
C GLN A 187 1.28 -3.95 -20.77
N ARG A 188 1.93 -5.12 -20.78
CA ARG A 188 1.51 -6.27 -19.95
C ARG A 188 1.46 -5.90 -18.46
N TRP A 189 2.48 -5.22 -17.97
CA TRP A 189 2.55 -4.76 -16.58
C TRP A 189 1.42 -3.77 -16.26
N ASN A 190 1.21 -2.76 -17.11
CA ASN A 190 0.13 -1.78 -16.91
C ASN A 190 -1.26 -2.43 -16.92
N ARG A 191 -1.50 -3.39 -17.83
CA ARG A 191 -2.77 -4.16 -17.83
C ARG A 191 -2.93 -4.97 -16.56
N ALA A 192 -1.86 -5.61 -16.08
CA ALA A 192 -1.91 -6.34 -14.81
C ALA A 192 -2.28 -5.41 -13.65
N MET A 193 -1.70 -4.21 -13.57
CA MET A 193 -2.05 -3.20 -12.55
C MET A 193 -3.48 -2.69 -12.69
N ALA A 194 -3.96 -2.47 -13.92
CA ALA A 194 -5.33 -2.06 -14.19
C ALA A 194 -6.34 -3.13 -13.73
N LEU A 195 -6.06 -4.41 -14.00
CA LEU A 195 -6.84 -5.53 -13.49
C LEU A 195 -6.84 -5.57 -11.96
N SER A 196 -5.69 -5.33 -11.30
CA SER A 196 -5.64 -5.24 -9.83
C SER A 196 -6.54 -4.11 -9.30
N TYR A 197 -6.49 -2.95 -9.94
CA TYR A 197 -7.24 -1.76 -9.54
C TYR A 197 -8.74 -2.02 -9.66
N ASP A 198 -9.18 -2.58 -10.78
CA ASP A 198 -10.57 -2.93 -11.04
C ASP A 198 -11.09 -3.98 -10.04
N MET A 199 -10.31 -5.04 -9.83
CA MET A 199 -10.65 -6.13 -8.92
C MET A 199 -10.79 -5.66 -7.47
N LEU A 200 -9.87 -4.82 -6.99
CA LEU A 200 -9.97 -4.22 -5.66
C LEU A 200 -11.14 -3.23 -5.54
N SER A 201 -11.41 -2.45 -6.60
CA SER A 201 -12.53 -1.52 -6.64
C SER A 201 -13.85 -2.27 -6.49
N TRP A 202 -14.07 -3.32 -7.29
CA TRP A 202 -15.25 -4.17 -7.20
C TRP A 202 -15.38 -4.86 -5.84
N TRP A 203 -14.28 -5.37 -5.28
CA TRP A 203 -14.31 -6.07 -4.00
C TRP A 203 -14.66 -5.11 -2.85
N GLN A 204 -14.10 -3.90 -2.84
CA GLN A 204 -14.45 -2.84 -1.89
C GLN A 204 -15.91 -2.42 -2.03
N GLU A 205 -16.40 -2.21 -3.25
CA GLU A 205 -17.81 -1.86 -3.51
C GLU A 205 -18.75 -2.94 -2.97
N SER A 206 -18.39 -4.22 -3.14
CA SER A 206 -19.20 -5.32 -2.61
C SER A 206 -19.26 -5.34 -1.07
N LEU A 207 -18.17 -4.94 -0.39
CA LEU A 207 -18.15 -4.80 1.06
C LEU A 207 -19.01 -3.62 1.51
N VAL A 208 -18.86 -2.45 0.86
CA VAL A 208 -19.69 -1.28 1.15
C VAL A 208 -21.17 -1.58 0.92
N ALA A 209 -21.51 -2.27 -0.18
CA ALA A 209 -22.87 -2.62 -0.49
C ALA A 209 -23.50 -3.52 0.58
N VAL A 210 -22.77 -4.52 1.10
CA VAL A 210 -23.33 -5.38 2.16
C VAL A 210 -23.48 -4.61 3.48
N LEU A 211 -22.53 -3.75 3.85
CA LEU A 211 -22.60 -2.93 5.07
C LEU A 211 -23.83 -2.00 5.07
N LEU A 212 -24.07 -1.32 3.94
CA LEU A 212 -25.23 -0.42 3.80
C LEU A 212 -26.58 -1.16 3.82
N ASN A 213 -26.60 -2.43 3.40
CA ASN A 213 -27.82 -3.25 3.43
C ASN A 213 -28.07 -3.87 4.80
N ASP A 214 -27.01 -4.15 5.57
CA ASP A 214 -27.08 -4.72 6.92
C ASP A 214 -27.49 -3.67 7.96
N ASP A 215 -27.03 -2.42 7.81
CA ASP A 215 -27.46 -1.26 8.61
C ASP A 215 -28.97 -0.97 8.50
N GLY A 216 -29.63 -1.46 7.43
CA GLY A 216 -31.07 -1.34 7.21
C GLY A 216 -31.92 -2.43 7.89
N ALA A 217 -31.29 -3.44 8.49
CA ALA A 217 -31.97 -4.60 9.09
C ALA A 217 -31.95 -4.61 10.64
N ALA A 218 -31.39 -3.58 11.27
CA ALA A 218 -31.33 -3.40 12.73
C ALA A 218 -32.53 -2.63 13.33
#